data_AF-A0A3M2K4F5-F1
#
_entry.id   AF-A0A3M2K4F5-F1
#
_cell.length_a   1.000
_cell.length_b   1.000
_cell.length_c   1.000
_cell.angle_alpha   90.00
_cell.angle_beta   90.00
_cell.angle_gamma   90.00
#
_symmetry.space_group_name_H-M   'P 1'
#
loop_
_entity.id
_entity.type
_entity.pdbx_description
1 polymer ?
#
loop_
_entity_poly.entity_id
_entity_poly.type
_entity_poly.pdbx_seq_one_letter_code
_entity_poly.pdbx_strand_id
1 'polypeptide(L)'
;MKGGYPRFLIWLVLLWGATLMGQTFDLQFLLVQNDATVGGTYAVKVQIKANGSTFGLGTSNLVFTYNTAGLSNPTLQTAHNFSGG
;
A
#
# COMPACT_ATOMS: atom_id res chain seq x y z
N MET A 1 -21.45 44.04 31.30
CA MET A 1 -21.11 43.16 30.16
C MET A 1 -20.64 41.81 30.72
N LYS A 2 -21.51 40.81 30.79
CA LYS A 2 -21.17 39.47 31.32
C LYS A 2 -20.70 38.60 30.15
N GLY A 3 -19.38 38.48 29.98
CA GLY A 3 -18.75 37.65 28.96
C GLY A 3 -18.87 36.17 29.32
N GLY A 4 -19.74 35.44 28.61
CA GLY A 4 -19.95 34.01 28.80
C GLY A 4 -19.49 33.21 27.58
N TYR A 5 -18.19 32.94 27.45
CA TYR A 5 -17.67 32.05 26.39
C TYR A 5 -16.48 31.13 26.77
N PRO A 6 -16.39 30.48 27.96
CA PRO A 6 -15.32 29.49 28.14
C PRO A 6 -15.72 28.09 27.64
N ARG A 7 -17.01 27.75 27.57
CA ARG A 7 -17.44 26.35 27.38
C ARG A 7 -17.48 25.91 25.90
N PHE A 8 -17.89 26.78 24.98
CA PHE A 8 -17.98 26.45 23.55
C PHE A 8 -16.60 26.29 22.89
N LEU A 9 -15.61 27.10 23.32
CA LEU A 9 -14.25 27.06 22.78
C LEU A 9 -13.53 25.74 23.10
N ILE A 10 -13.81 25.14 24.26
CA ILE A 10 -13.24 23.86 24.69
C ILE A 10 -13.69 22.71 23.76
N TRP A 11 -14.95 22.70 23.33
CA TRP A 11 -15.46 21.70 22.40
C TRP A 11 -14.85 21.85 21.00
N LEU A 12 -14.61 23.08 20.55
CA LEU A 12 -14.01 23.35 19.23
C LEU A 12 -12.54 22.89 19.15
N VAL A 13 -11.78 23.01 20.24
CA VAL A 13 -10.38 22.56 20.30
C VAL A 13 -10.27 21.02 20.34
N LEU A 14 -11.22 20.33 20.97
CA LEU A 14 -11.26 18.85 21.00
C LEU A 14 -11.56 18.24 19.62
N LEU A 15 -12.30 18.95 18.76
CA LEU A 15 -12.63 18.49 17.40
C LEU A 15 -11.44 18.57 16.41
N TRP A 16 -10.39 19.32 16.73
CA TRP A 16 -9.19 19.47 15.88
C TRP A 16 -8.02 18.57 16.28
N GLY A 17 -8.09 17.90 17.45
CA GLY A 17 -7.01 17.06 17.97
C GLY A 17 -6.97 15.63 17.43
N ALA A 18 -8.00 15.20 16.69
CA ALA A 18 -8.02 13.88 16.07
C ALA A 18 -7.34 13.93 14.70
N THR A 19 -6.01 13.99 14.68
CA THR A 19 -5.26 13.53 13.52
C THR A 19 -5.56 12.04 13.37
N LEU A 20 -6.45 11.70 12.44
CA LEU A 20 -6.59 10.35 11.95
C LEU A 20 -5.20 9.94 11.45
N MET A 21 -4.50 9.12 12.24
CA MET A 21 -3.26 8.49 11.81
C MET A 21 -3.64 7.59 10.64
N GLY A 22 -3.51 8.12 9.42
CA GLY A 22 -3.69 7.34 8.22
C GLY A 22 -2.76 6.14 8.31
N GLN A 23 -3.32 4.94 8.25
CA GLN A 23 -2.50 3.73 8.18
C GLN A 23 -1.67 3.83 6.91
N THR A 24 -0.36 3.90 7.06
CA THR A 24 0.56 3.90 5.93
C THR A 24 0.99 2.47 5.65
N PHE A 25 0.99 2.12 4.37
CA PHE A 25 1.46 0.83 3.88
C PHE A 25 2.62 1.09 2.94
N ASP A 26 3.72 0.39 3.14
CA ASP A 26 4.82 0.40 2.20
C ASP A 26 4.59 -0.70 1.17
N LEU A 27 4.64 -0.33 -0.11
CA LEU A 27 4.62 -1.28 -1.22
C LEU A 27 5.94 -1.19 -1.96
N GLN A 28 6.59 -2.35 -2.15
CA GLN A 28 7.82 -2.44 -2.91
C GLN A 28 7.84 -3.65 -3.84
N PHE A 29 8.62 -3.52 -4.91
CA PHE A 29 8.98 -4.60 -5.80
C PHE A 29 10.44 -4.96 -5.57
N LEU A 30 10.69 -6.22 -5.24
CA LEU A 30 12.03 -6.74 -5.09
C LEU A 30 12.39 -7.59 -6.30
N LEU A 31 13.51 -7.28 -6.96
CA LEU A 31 14.03 -8.11 -8.03
C LEU A 31 14.45 -9.47 -7.47
N VAL A 32 13.90 -10.55 -8.03
CA VAL A 32 14.24 -11.93 -7.67
C VAL A 32 15.21 -12.51 -8.68
N GLN A 33 14.97 -12.27 -9.97
CA GLN A 33 15.79 -12.79 -11.05
C GLN A 33 15.75 -11.84 -12.25
N ASN A 34 16.90 -11.68 -12.91
CA ASN A 34 17.00 -11.01 -14.19
C ASN A 34 18.09 -11.69 -15.01
N ASP A 35 17.68 -12.47 -16.00
CA ASP A 35 18.61 -13.21 -16.87
C ASP A 35 19.28 -12.31 -17.93
N ALA A 36 18.81 -11.06 -18.08
CA ALA A 36 19.37 -10.05 -18.99
C ALA A 36 19.59 -10.53 -20.44
N THR A 37 18.78 -11.48 -20.91
CA THR A 37 18.91 -12.14 -22.22
C THR A 37 17.54 -12.28 -22.88
N VAL A 38 17.52 -12.29 -24.22
CA VAL A 38 16.28 -12.50 -24.98
C VAL A 38 15.76 -13.91 -24.73
N GLY A 39 14.49 -14.01 -24.31
CA GLY A 39 13.88 -15.28 -23.88
C GLY A 39 14.22 -15.71 -22.45
N GLY A 40 14.98 -14.89 -21.71
CA GLY A 40 15.27 -15.10 -20.29
C GLY A 40 14.13 -14.66 -19.36
N THR A 41 14.29 -14.96 -18.08
CA THR A 41 13.31 -14.66 -17.04
C THR A 41 13.59 -13.32 -16.36
N TYR A 42 12.53 -12.54 -16.14
CA TYR A 42 12.53 -11.38 -15.27
C TYR A 42 11.45 -11.57 -14.19
N ALA A 43 11.87 -11.83 -12.96
CA ALA A 43 10.97 -12.15 -11.85
C ALA A 43 11.06 -11.09 -10.76
N VAL A 44 9.91 -10.59 -10.32
CA VAL A 44 9.78 -9.64 -9.20
C VAL A 44 8.88 -10.19 -8.11
N LYS A 45 9.21 -9.90 -6.86
CA LYS A 45 8.38 -10.19 -5.69
C LYS A 45 7.72 -8.90 -5.22
N VAL A 46 6.40 -8.91 -5.09
CA VAL A 46 5.67 -7.81 -4.47
C VAL A 46 5.70 -7.99 -2.95
N GLN A 47 6.05 -6.95 -2.22
CA GLN A 47 5.98 -6.94 -0.76
C GLN A 47 5.15 -5.74 -0.31
N ILE A 48 4.20 -6.01 0.59
CA ILE A 48 3.39 -5.00 1.24
C ILE A 48 3.66 -5.11 2.73
N LYS A 49 4.04 -4.00 3.36
CA LYS A 49 4.33 -3.93 4.80
C LYS A 49 3.39 -2.92 5.45
N ALA A 50 2.85 -3.33 6.59
CA ALA A 50 2.08 -2.46 7.45
C ALA A 50 3.00 -1.64 8.36
N ASN A 51 2.74 -0.34 8.48
CA ASN A 51 3.46 0.51 9.44
C ASN A 51 2.53 0.90 10.59
N GLY A 52 2.82 0.34 11.77
CA GLY A 52 2.15 0.73 13.02
C GLY A 52 0.83 0.01 13.34
N SER A 53 0.32 -0.87 12.46
CA SER A 53 -0.81 -1.76 12.77
C SER A 53 -0.85 -2.98 11.86
N THR A 54 -1.53 -4.05 12.25
CA THR A 54 -1.89 -5.15 11.34
C THR A 54 -3.03 -4.70 10.42
N PHE A 55 -2.95 -5.05 9.14
CA PHE A 55 -4.04 -4.83 8.17
C PHE A 55 -4.51 -6.15 7.59
N GLY A 56 -5.82 -6.28 7.43
CA GLY A 56 -6.43 -7.34 6.67
C GLY A 56 -6.32 -7.01 5.18
N LEU A 57 -5.63 -7.85 4.42
CA LEU A 57 -5.68 -7.79 2.96
C LEU A 57 -6.92 -8.53 2.48
N GLY A 58 -7.92 -7.77 2.01
CA GLY A 58 -9.00 -8.32 1.20
C GLY A 58 -8.56 -8.55 -0.25
N THR A 59 -9.51 -8.53 -1.18
CA THR A 59 -9.21 -8.56 -2.61
C THR A 59 -8.48 -7.28 -3.03
N SER A 60 -7.33 -7.42 -3.68
CA SER A 60 -6.52 -6.31 -4.18
C SER A 60 -6.21 -6.51 -5.66
N ASN A 61 -6.27 -5.44 -6.44
CA ASN A 61 -5.84 -5.44 -7.84
C ASN A 61 -4.52 -4.63 -7.95
N LEU A 62 -3.48 -5.27 -8.49
CA LEU A 62 -2.20 -4.63 -8.75
C LEU A 62 -2.01 -4.49 -10.26
N VAL A 63 -1.70 -3.28 -10.73
CA VAL A 63 -1.38 -3.00 -12.13
C VAL A 63 0.12 -2.79 -12.25
N PHE A 64 0.74 -3.52 -13.16
CA PHE A 64 2.17 -3.44 -13.42
C PHE A 64 2.42 -2.71 -14.74
N THR A 65 3.08 -1.56 -14.67
CA THR A 65 3.62 -0.89 -15.85
C THR A 65 5.00 -1.44 -16.13
N TYR A 66 5.25 -1.84 -17.37
CA TYR A 66 6.53 -2.41 -17.78
C TYR A 66 6.95 -1.88 -19.14
N ASN A 67 8.25 -1.93 -19.43
CA ASN A 67 8.78 -1.55 -20.74
C ASN A 67 8.52 -2.69 -21.74
N THR A 68 7.60 -2.46 -22.68
CA THR A 68 7.21 -3.44 -23.70
C THR A 68 8.31 -3.77 -24.71
N ALA A 69 9.33 -2.93 -24.85
CA ALA A 69 10.51 -3.22 -25.67
C ALA A 69 11.49 -4.18 -24.98
N GLY A 70 11.47 -4.24 -23.64
CA GLY A 70 12.36 -5.09 -22.84
C GLY A 70 11.70 -6.38 -22.33
N LEU A 71 10.38 -6.41 -22.22
CA LEU A 71 9.60 -7.57 -21.79
C LEU A 71 8.49 -7.83 -22.81
N SER A 72 8.63 -8.89 -23.60
CA SER A 72 7.57 -9.38 -24.46
C SER A 72 6.63 -10.27 -23.65
N ASN A 73 5.34 -9.92 -23.64
CA ASN A 73 4.24 -10.72 -23.09
C ASN A 73 4.45 -11.21 -21.63
N PRO A 74 4.37 -10.33 -20.62
CA PRO A 74 4.45 -10.77 -19.24
C PRO A 74 3.26 -11.66 -18.89
N THR A 75 3.56 -12.90 -18.52
CA THR A 75 2.58 -13.85 -18.01
C THR A 75 2.72 -13.99 -16.50
N LEU A 76 1.60 -14.01 -15.77
CA LEU A 76 1.61 -14.34 -14.36
C LEU A 76 2.00 -15.82 -14.20
N GLN A 77 3.19 -16.08 -13.69
CA GLN A 77 3.72 -17.44 -13.59
C GLN A 77 3.04 -18.24 -12.46
N THR A 78 2.84 -17.59 -11.30
CA THR A 78 2.18 -18.21 -10.15
C THR A 78 1.42 -17.15 -9.34
N ALA A 79 0.18 -17.44 -8.98
CA ALA A 79 -0.58 -16.66 -8.01
C ALA A 79 -0.52 -17.35 -6.64
N HIS A 80 -0.08 -16.63 -5.60
CA HIS A 80 -0.13 -17.11 -4.22
C HIS A 80 -1.25 -16.39 -3.48
N ASN A 81 -2.45 -16.96 -3.54
CA ASN A 81 -3.62 -16.42 -2.85
C ASN A 81 -3.62 -16.89 -1.39
N PHE A 82 -3.78 -15.96 -0.45
CA PHE A 82 -4.04 -16.29 0.95
C PHE A 82 -5.53 -16.58 1.13
N SER A 83 -5.89 -17.77 1.65
CA SER A 83 -7.29 -18.19 1.87
C SER A 83 -7.68 -18.26 3.34
N GLY A 84 -7.10 -17.39 4.18
CA GLY A 84 -7.43 -17.32 5.61
C GLY A 84 -8.49 -16.27 5.91
N GLY A 85 -9.63 -16.73 6.44
CA GLY A 85 -10.60 -15.92 7.20
C GLY A 85 -10.43 -16.11 8.69
#